data_AF-A0A0Q0R497-F1
#
_entry.id   AF-A0A0Q0R497-F1
#
_cell.length_a   1.000
_cell.length_b   1.000
_cell.length_c   1.000
_cell.angle_alpha   90.00
_cell.angle_beta   90.00
_cell.angle_gamma   90.00
#
_symmetry.space_group_name_H-M   'P 1'
#
loop_
_entity.id
_entity.type
_entity.pdbx_description
1 polymer ?
#
loop_
_entity_poly.entity_id
_entity_poly.type
_entity_poly.pdbx_seq_one_letter_code
_entity_poly.pdbx_strand_id
1 'polypeptide(L)'
;MSQETLTEVRGDLVLAALCVGQFRAPCQIEAERLLVRADESLMQALRALGLEIAAVFEVFTPAPLFAPEELILDQVARGIIRRQVTTHVFRPHDDEAAEEDGESVAAAV
;
A
#
# COMPACT_ATOMS: atom_id res chain seq x y z
N MET A 1 -25.37 3.49 -12.32
CA MET A 1 -24.58 2.71 -11.35
C MET A 1 -25.15 1.31 -11.31
N SER A 2 -24.34 0.28 -11.56
CA SER A 2 -24.79 -1.12 -11.56
C SER A 2 -24.66 -1.68 -10.15
N GLN A 3 -25.70 -2.33 -9.64
CA GLN A 3 -25.63 -3.12 -8.41
C GLN A 3 -24.93 -4.44 -8.72
N GLU A 4 -24.15 -4.96 -7.77
CA GLU A 4 -23.49 -6.26 -7.89
C GLU A 4 -23.49 -7.00 -6.55
N THR A 5 -23.29 -8.32 -6.59
CA THR A 5 -23.18 -9.14 -5.39
C THR A 5 -21.80 -8.95 -4.75
N LEU A 6 -21.80 -8.52 -3.50
CA LEU A 6 -20.61 -8.22 -2.72
C LEU A 6 -20.62 -9.02 -1.40
N THR A 7 -19.47 -9.06 -0.76
CA THR A 7 -19.33 -9.53 0.62
C THR A 7 -19.25 -8.32 1.55
N GLU A 8 -20.26 -8.16 2.41
CA GLU A 8 -20.19 -7.26 3.57
C GLU A 8 -19.37 -7.94 4.66
N VAL A 9 -18.42 -7.21 5.23
CA VAL A 9 -17.57 -7.63 6.34
C VAL A 9 -17.75 -6.69 7.52
N ARG A 10 -17.94 -7.24 8.72
CA ARG A 10 -18.10 -6.51 9.99
C ARG A 10 -17.19 -7.12 11.08
N GLY A 11 -17.00 -6.35 12.16
CA GLY A 11 -16.12 -6.72 13.29
C GLY A 11 -14.88 -5.84 13.34
N ASP A 12 -13.69 -6.44 13.50
CA ASP A 12 -12.42 -5.72 13.45
C ASP A 12 -12.09 -5.31 12.01
N LEU A 13 -12.51 -4.09 11.65
CA LEU A 13 -12.32 -3.54 10.30
C LEU A 13 -10.85 -3.31 9.94
N VAL A 14 -9.97 -3.11 10.92
CA VAL A 14 -8.54 -2.92 10.66
C VAL A 14 -7.93 -4.25 10.22
N LEU A 15 -8.24 -5.33 10.93
CA LEU A 15 -7.81 -6.67 10.57
C LEU A 15 -8.42 -7.11 9.23
N ALA A 16 -9.70 -6.80 9.01
CA ALA A 16 -10.37 -7.05 7.73
C ALA A 16 -9.66 -6.33 6.57
N ALA A 17 -9.39 -5.03 6.70
CA ALA A 17 -8.71 -4.24 5.67
C ALA A 17 -7.30 -4.75 5.37
N LEU A 18 -6.56 -5.15 6.41
CA LEU A 18 -5.23 -5.76 6.25
C LEU A 18 -5.30 -7.06 5.45
N CYS A 19 -6.24 -7.94 5.79
CA CYS A 19 -6.46 -9.19 5.08
C CYS A 19 -6.84 -8.93 3.62
N VAL A 20 -7.86 -8.10 3.38
CA VAL A 20 -8.33 -7.75 2.01
C VAL A 20 -7.19 -7.17 1.16
N GLY A 21 -6.36 -6.30 1.74
CA GLY A 21 -5.19 -5.73 1.06
C GLY A 21 -4.16 -6.79 0.64
N GLN A 22 -3.94 -7.82 1.46
CA GLN A 22 -3.05 -8.94 1.13
C GLN A 22 -3.51 -9.73 -0.11
N PHE A 23 -4.83 -9.89 -0.27
CA PHE A 23 -5.42 -10.56 -1.43
C PHE A 23 -5.58 -9.64 -2.64
N ARG A 24 -5.25 -8.34 -2.50
CA ARG A 24 -5.46 -7.31 -3.53
C ARG A 24 -6.90 -7.27 -4.05
N ALA A 25 -7.86 -7.60 -3.20
CA ALA A 25 -9.26 -7.59 -3.56
C ALA A 25 -9.81 -6.15 -3.54
N PRO A 26 -10.56 -5.72 -4.58
CA PRO A 26 -11.25 -4.44 -4.55
C PRO A 26 -12.19 -4.36 -3.36
N CYS A 27 -12.10 -3.25 -2.61
CA CYS A 27 -12.99 -3.00 -1.49
C CYS A 27 -13.42 -1.54 -1.38
N GLN A 28 -14.54 -1.33 -0.72
CA GLN A 28 -15.08 -0.04 -0.32
C GLN A 28 -15.13 -0.01 1.20
N ILE A 29 -14.52 1.01 1.79
CA ILE A 29 -14.40 1.17 3.24
C ILE A 29 -15.48 2.15 3.69
N GLU A 30 -16.34 1.69 4.59
CA GLU A 30 -17.33 2.53 5.27
C GLU A 30 -17.01 2.56 6.77
N ALA A 31 -17.70 3.42 7.53
CA ALA A 31 -17.39 3.60 8.95
C ALA A 31 -17.60 2.32 9.78
N GLU A 32 -18.62 1.54 9.47
CA GLU A 32 -19.08 0.39 10.28
C GLU A 32 -19.00 -0.95 9.54
N ARG A 33 -18.53 -0.95 8.29
CA ARG A 33 -18.46 -2.14 7.44
C ARG A 33 -17.46 -1.97 6.31
N LEU A 34 -17.09 -3.09 5.70
CA LEU A 34 -16.25 -3.13 4.53
C LEU A 34 -16.94 -3.97 3.45
N LEU A 35 -17.15 -3.39 2.27
CA LEU A 35 -17.71 -4.10 1.11
C LEU A 35 -16.57 -4.61 0.24
N VAL A 36 -16.57 -5.90 -0.10
CA VAL A 36 -15.48 -6.54 -0.82
C VAL A 36 -16.01 -7.37 -1.98
N ARG A 37 -15.30 -7.35 -3.11
CA ARG A 37 -15.40 -8.42 -4.10
C ARG A 37 -14.50 -9.57 -3.68
N ALA A 38 -15.02 -10.45 -2.85
CA ALA A 38 -14.27 -11.59 -2.32
C ALA A 38 -14.48 -12.84 -3.19
N ASP A 39 -13.38 -13.55 -3.46
CA ASP A 39 -13.43 -14.93 -3.93
C ASP A 39 -13.52 -15.90 -2.74
N GLU A 40 -13.66 -17.20 -3.03
CA GLU A 40 -13.79 -18.23 -1.99
C GLU A 40 -12.61 -18.23 -1.01
N SER A 41 -11.39 -18.01 -1.53
CA SER A 41 -10.16 -17.99 -0.71
C SER A 41 -10.18 -16.85 0.30
N LEU A 42 -10.54 -15.64 -0.14
CA LEU A 42 -10.65 -14.48 0.73
C LEU A 42 -11.80 -14.64 1.72
N MET A 43 -12.95 -15.16 1.30
CA MET A 43 -14.07 -15.45 2.21
C MET A 43 -13.64 -16.42 3.33
N GLN A 44 -12.91 -17.47 3.00
CA GLN A 44 -12.41 -18.43 3.98
C GLN A 44 -11.40 -17.79 4.95
N ALA A 45 -10.50 -16.93 4.45
CA ALA A 45 -9.55 -16.20 5.28
C ALA A 45 -10.26 -15.25 6.26
N LEU A 46 -11.24 -14.48 5.79
CA LEU A 46 -12.03 -13.57 6.63
C LEU A 46 -12.80 -14.33 7.72
N ARG A 47 -13.42 -15.48 7.38
CA ARG A 47 -14.06 -16.36 8.37
C ARG A 47 -13.07 -16.89 9.40
N ALA A 48 -11.86 -17.29 8.98
CA ALA A 48 -10.83 -17.81 9.88
C ALA A 48 -10.32 -16.76 10.87
N LEU A 49 -10.39 -15.48 10.51
CA LEU A 49 -10.10 -14.34 11.40
C LEU A 49 -11.25 -14.01 12.37
N GLY A 50 -12.37 -14.74 12.28
CA GLY A 50 -13.54 -14.51 13.14
C GLY A 50 -14.38 -13.30 12.73
N LEU A 51 -14.25 -12.83 11.50
CA LEU A 51 -15.03 -11.70 10.99
C LEU A 51 -16.43 -12.15 10.56
N GLU A 52 -17.41 -11.27 10.79
CA GLU A 52 -18.78 -11.49 10.34
C GLU A 52 -18.85 -11.16 8.84
N ILE A 53 -19.32 -12.11 8.03
CA ILE A 53 -19.48 -11.91 6.60
C ILE A 53 -20.90 -12.22 6.12
N ALA A 54 -21.43 -11.37 5.25
CA ALA A 54 -22.76 -11.51 4.66
C ALA A 54 -22.72 -11.18 3.16
N ALA A 55 -23.55 -11.86 2.36
CA ALA A 55 -23.73 -11.50 0.96
C ALA A 55 -24.72 -10.34 0.84
N VAL A 56 -24.35 -9.29 0.12
CA VAL A 56 -25.20 -8.10 -0.10
C VAL A 56 -25.25 -7.75 -1.59
N PHE A 57 -26.33 -7.10 -2.01
CA PHE A 57 -26.52 -6.66 -3.39
C PHE A 57 -26.70 -5.15 -3.43
N GLU A 58 -25.60 -4.44 -3.65
CA GLU A 58 -25.53 -2.98 -3.49
C GLU A 58 -24.66 -2.34 -4.59
N VAL A 59 -24.65 -1.01 -4.64
CA VAL A 59 -23.76 -0.25 -5.52
C VAL A 59 -22.35 -0.28 -4.95
N PHE A 60 -21.37 -0.54 -5.80
CA PHE A 60 -19.97 -0.64 -5.40
C PHE A 60 -19.12 0.49 -6.01
N THR A 61 -18.43 1.24 -5.15
CA THR A 61 -17.44 2.25 -5.52
C THR A 61 -16.14 1.94 -4.77
N PRO A 62 -15.25 1.11 -5.34
CA PRO A 62 -14.03 0.70 -4.66
C PRO A 62 -13.11 1.90 -4.39
N ALA A 63 -12.37 1.83 -3.29
CA ALA A 63 -11.38 2.84 -2.97
C ALA A 63 -10.30 2.91 -4.07
N PRO A 64 -9.86 4.12 -4.47
CA PRO A 64 -8.82 4.26 -5.47
C PRO A 64 -7.47 3.77 -4.91
N LEU A 65 -6.64 3.17 -5.77
CA LEU A 65 -5.31 2.67 -5.39
C LEU A 65 -4.36 3.80 -4.97
N PHE A 66 -4.56 4.99 -5.53
CA PHE A 66 -3.77 6.18 -5.25
C PHE A 66 -4.70 7.30 -4.81
N ALA A 67 -4.20 8.16 -3.94
CA ALA A 67 -4.90 9.40 -3.62
C ALA A 67 -5.05 10.24 -4.90
N PRO A 68 -6.20 10.89 -5.11
CA PRO A 68 -6.38 11.87 -6.18
C PRO A 68 -5.31 12.96 -6.15
N GLU A 69 -4.88 13.44 -7.32
CA GLU A 69 -3.83 14.48 -7.43
C GLU A 69 -4.21 15.75 -6.65
N GLU A 70 -5.49 16.11 -6.61
CA GLU A 70 -5.97 17.30 -5.91
C GLU A 70 -5.75 17.20 -4.40
N LEU A 71 -5.94 16.01 -3.83
CA LEU A 71 -5.67 15.75 -2.41
C LEU A 71 -4.17 15.80 -2.10
N ILE A 72 -3.33 15.33 -3.02
CA ILE A 72 -1.87 15.41 -2.88
C ILE A 72 -1.41 16.88 -2.92
N LEU A 73 -1.94 17.66 -3.86
CA LEU A 73 -1.65 19.09 -4.01
C LEU A 73 -2.09 19.90 -2.77
N ASP A 74 -3.28 19.64 -2.22
CA ASP A 74 -3.75 20.28 -0.98
C ASP A 74 -2.84 19.96 0.21
N GLN A 75 -2.37 18.71 0.35
CA GLN A 75 -1.41 18.33 1.40
C GLN A 75 -0.04 19.02 1.24
N VAL A 76 0.44 19.18 0.00
CA VAL A 76 1.66 19.94 -0.32
C VAL A 76 1.50 21.41 0.03
N ALA A 77 0.37 22.03 -0.38
CA ALA A 77 0.07 23.43 -0.10
C ALA A 77 -0.04 23.72 1.41
N ARG A 78 -0.58 22.78 2.18
CA ARG A 78 -0.68 22.89 3.65
C ARG A 78 0.64 22.65 4.39
N GLY A 79 1.72 22.31 3.68
CA GLY A 79 3.04 22.08 4.28
C GLY A 79 3.12 20.85 5.19
N ILE A 80 2.10 19.98 5.18
CA ILE A 80 1.98 18.81 6.07
C ILE A 80 2.94 17.69 5.61
N ILE A 81 3.46 17.74 4.39
CA ILE A 81 4.36 16.72 3.83
C ILE A 81 5.58 17.35 3.17
N ARG A 82 6.58 17.72 3.96
CA ARG A 82 7.97 17.45 3.54
C ARG A 82 8.32 16.06 4.06
N ARG A 83 7.85 15.01 3.39
CA ARG A 83 8.37 13.66 3.61
C ARG A 83 9.84 13.69 3.17
N GLN A 84 10.74 13.86 4.12
CA GLN A 84 12.17 13.71 3.88
C GLN A 84 12.46 12.23 3.76
N VAL A 85 12.76 11.78 2.54
CA VAL A 85 13.24 10.42 2.31
C VAL A 85 14.76 10.50 2.22
N THR A 86 15.45 9.75 3.08
CA THR A 86 16.90 9.58 2.99
C THR A 86 17.16 8.24 2.32
N THR A 87 17.63 8.26 1.08
CA THR A 87 17.99 7.04 0.35
C THR A 87 19.41 6.65 0.71
N HIS A 88 19.59 5.51 1.36
CA HIS A 88 20.91 4.90 1.58
C HIS A 88 21.21 3.94 0.43
N VAL A 89 22.26 4.22 -0.34
CA VAL A 89 22.74 3.33 -1.41
C VAL A 89 24.03 2.68 -0.94
N PHE A 90 23.98 1.37 -0.66
CA PHE A 90 25.18 0.58 -0.42
C PHE A 90 25.86 0.31 -1.77
N ARG A 91 27.11 0.73 -1.92
CA ARG A 91 27.98 0.26 -3.02
C ARG A 91 28.88 -0.83 -2.44
N PRO A 92 28.78 -2.09 -2.90
CA PRO A 92 29.82 -3.06 -2.60
C PRO A 92 31.15 -2.53 -3.16
N HIS A 93 32.24 -2.76 -2.42
CA HIS A 93 33.58 -2.51 -2.93
C HIS A 93 33.80 -3.54 -4.02
N ASP A 94 33.86 -3.11 -5.28
CA ASP A 94 34.44 -3.93 -6.32
C ASP A 94 35.92 -4.05 -5.94
N ASP A 95 36.36 -5.27 -5.60
CA ASP A 95 37.77 -5.63 -5.49
C ASP A 95 38.37 -5.52 -6.91
N GLU A 96 38.60 -4.30 -7.38
CA GLU A 96 39.35 -4.07 -8.60
C GLU A 96 40.83 -4.27 -8.33
N ALA A 97 41.33 -5.31 -9.00
CA ALA A 97 42.66 -5.44 -9.55
C ALA A 97 43.84 -5.37 -8.56
N ALA A 98 44.58 -6.48 -8.55
CA ALA A 98 45.96 -6.53 -8.10
C ALA A 98 46.75 -5.30 -8.60
N GLU A 99 47.41 -4.67 -7.63
CA GLU A 99 48.64 -3.86 -7.67
C GLU A 99 49.18 -3.42 -9.05
N GLU A 100 49.44 -2.13 -9.21
CA GLU A 100 50.80 -1.58 -9.08
C GLU A 100 50.83 -0.04 -9.23
N ASP A 101 51.46 0.56 -8.22
CA ASP A 101 52.39 1.71 -8.28
C ASP A 101 52.00 3.08 -8.85
N GLY A 102 52.01 4.06 -7.94
CA GLY A 102 52.81 5.27 -8.06
C GLY A 102 52.28 6.38 -8.98
N GLU A 103 51.82 7.48 -8.40
CA GLU A 103 52.63 8.72 -8.35
C GLU A 103 51.90 9.79 -7.52
N SER A 104 52.57 10.23 -6.46
CA SER A 104 52.20 11.41 -5.67
C SER A 104 52.56 12.66 -6.46
N VAL A 105 51.58 13.49 -6.82
CA VAL A 105 51.83 14.92 -7.07
C VAL A 105 50.79 15.76 -6.37
N ALA A 106 51.25 16.43 -5.31
CA ALA A 106 50.53 17.46 -4.58
C ALA A 106 50.28 18.70 -5.46
N ALA A 107 49.10 19.29 -5.34
CA ALA A 107 48.80 20.61 -5.86
C ALA A 107 49.15 21.68 -4.81
N ALA A 108 49.96 22.69 -5.17
CA ALA A 108 49.84 24.07 -4.66
C ALA A 108 50.85 25.04 -5.33
N VAL A 109 50.28 26.08 -5.97
CA VAL A 109 50.83 27.39 -6.40
C VAL A 109 51.82 27.42 -7.57
#